data_AF-A0A929CR83-F1
#
_entry.id   AF-A0A929CR83-F1
#
_cell.length_a   1.000
_cell.length_b   1.000
_cell.length_c   1.000
_cell.angle_alpha   90.00
_cell.angle_beta   90.00
_cell.angle_gamma   90.00
#
_symmetry.space_group_name_H-M   'P 1'
#
loop_
_entity.id
_entity.type
_entity.pdbx_description
1 polymer ?
#
loop_
_entity_poly.entity_id
_entity_poly.type
_entity_poly.pdbx_seq_one_letter_code
_entity_poly.pdbx_strand_id
1 'polypeptide(L)'
;IKDAGNFSLHEGARLVAGIAFNYDRKESNLEMLGEEELKGLLQKADMKNTTLFADNKKPIAQSLQELNRGIRLWKLFIIFALIFLASETIMLRLWK
;
A
#
# COMPACT_ATOMS: atom_id res chain seq x y z
N ILE A 1 11.30 -32.28 26.23
CA ILE A 1 12.66 -31.76 25.92
C ILE A 1 12.46 -30.37 25.36
N LYS A 2 13.05 -29.32 25.96
CA LYS A 2 12.79 -27.91 25.61
C LYS A 2 13.89 -27.27 24.75
N ASP A 3 15.01 -27.97 24.56
CA ASP A 3 16.20 -27.45 23.88
C ASP A 3 16.39 -28.14 22.53
N ALA A 4 16.72 -27.35 21.50
CA ALA A 4 17.04 -27.87 20.19
C ALA A 4 18.51 -28.34 20.13
N GLY A 5 18.76 -29.36 19.33
CA GLY A 5 20.08 -29.97 19.21
C GLY A 5 20.04 -31.37 18.60
N ASN A 6 21.22 -31.94 18.41
CA ASN A 6 21.39 -33.30 17.91
C ASN A 6 21.63 -34.24 19.08
N PHE A 7 20.83 -35.29 19.17
CA PHE A 7 20.87 -36.28 20.24
C PHE A 7 21.11 -37.66 19.63
N SER A 8 21.82 -38.51 20.38
CA SER A 8 22.08 -39.88 19.98
C SER A 8 21.26 -40.82 20.87
N LEU A 9 20.43 -41.66 20.26
CA LEU A 9 19.64 -42.67 20.95
C LEU A 9 20.45 -43.96 21.07
N HIS A 10 20.69 -44.41 22.29
CA HIS A 10 21.46 -45.61 22.59
C HIS A 10 20.56 -46.64 23.29
N GLU A 11 20.67 -47.90 22.89
CA GLU A 11 20.15 -49.05 23.62
C GLU A 11 21.34 -49.80 24.22
N GLY A 12 21.63 -49.50 25.50
CA GLY A 12 22.87 -49.93 26.14
C GLY A 12 24.10 -49.29 25.49
N ALA A 13 25.03 -50.11 25.00
CA ALA A 13 26.24 -49.65 24.30
C ALA A 13 26.06 -49.47 22.78
N ARG A 14 24.89 -49.83 22.24
CA ARG A 14 24.64 -49.77 20.79
C ARG A 14 23.95 -48.45 20.43
N LEU A 15 24.54 -47.69 19.53
CA LEU A 15 23.89 -46.54 18.90
C LEU A 15 22.76 -47.03 18.00
N VAL A 16 21.54 -46.59 18.29
CA VAL A 16 20.32 -46.98 17.58
C VAL A 16 20.00 -45.96 16.49
N ALA A 17 20.04 -44.67 16.79
CA ALA A 17 19.75 -43.60 15.84
C ALA A 17 20.26 -42.24 16.31
N GLY A 18 20.62 -41.36 15.37
CA GLY A 18 20.80 -39.93 15.62
C GLY A 18 19.50 -39.18 15.38
N ILE A 19 19.01 -38.45 16.38
CA ILE A 19 17.77 -37.67 16.32
C ILE A 19 18.13 -36.20 16.46
N ALA A 20 17.76 -35.40 15.46
CA ALA A 20 17.91 -33.94 15.50
C ALA A 20 16.56 -33.30 15.85
N PHE A 21 16.52 -32.53 16.94
CA PHE A 21 15.38 -31.69 17.27
C PHE A 21 15.68 -30.25 16.85
N ASN A 22 14.87 -29.71 15.95
CA ASN A 22 14.95 -28.31 15.54
C ASN A 22 14.30 -27.42 16.60
N TYR A 23 14.75 -26.15 16.65
CA TYR A 23 14.07 -25.12 17.43
C TYR A 23 12.62 -24.98 16.96
N ASP A 24 11.72 -24.65 17.89
CA ASP A 24 10.35 -24.26 17.53
C ASP A 24 10.43 -23.04 16.61
N ARG A 25 10.17 -23.26 15.32
CA ARG A 25 10.17 -22.22 14.29
C ARG A 25 8.86 -21.44 14.38
N LYS A 26 8.72 -20.60 15.40
CA LYS A 26 7.87 -19.39 15.33
C LYS A 26 8.55 -18.35 14.42
N GLU A 27 8.86 -18.75 13.19
CA GLU A 27 9.70 -17.99 12.26
C GLU A 27 8.95 -16.79 11.66
N SER A 28 7.63 -16.70 11.88
CA SER A 28 6.88 -15.49 11.59
C SER A 28 5.84 -15.29 12.68
N ASN A 29 5.93 -14.18 13.40
CA ASN A 29 4.78 -13.69 14.14
C ASN A 29 3.79 -13.14 13.10
N LEU A 30 2.70 -13.85 12.84
CA LEU A 30 1.63 -13.42 11.93
C LEU A 30 0.62 -12.48 12.60
N GLU A 31 0.95 -11.90 13.76
CA GLU A 31 0.11 -10.87 14.36
C GLU A 31 -0.07 -9.70 13.39
N MET A 32 -1.24 -9.66 12.77
CA MET A 32 -1.66 -8.57 11.91
C MET A 32 -2.15 -7.45 12.80
N LEU A 33 -1.57 -6.26 12.62
CA LEU A 33 -2.06 -5.05 13.28
C LEU A 33 -3.51 -4.81 12.84
N GLY A 34 -4.40 -4.62 13.82
CA GLY A 34 -5.76 -4.19 13.55
C GLY A 34 -5.79 -2.79 12.94
N GLU A 35 -6.90 -2.45 12.27
CA GLU A 35 -7.05 -1.13 11.64
C GLU A 35 -6.85 0.05 12.63
N GLU A 36 -7.26 -0.12 13.88
CA GLU A 36 -7.14 0.90 14.92
C GLU A 36 -5.69 1.08 15.41
N GLU A 37 -4.95 -0.03 15.60
CA GLU A 37 -3.53 0.03 15.94
C GLU A 37 -2.70 0.65 14.81
N LEU A 38 -3.03 0.31 13.57
CA LEU A 38 -2.37 0.89 12.40
C LEU A 38 -2.63 2.40 12.29
N LYS A 39 -3.86 2.86 12.51
CA LYS A 39 -4.18 4.30 12.56
C LYS A 39 -3.42 5.01 13.69
N GLY A 40 -3.34 4.39 14.86
CA GLY A 40 -2.59 4.93 16.00
C GLY A 40 -1.09 5.07 15.72
N LEU A 41 -0.48 4.10 15.01
CA LEU A 41 0.91 4.17 14.57
C LEU A 41 1.12 5.26 13.51
N LEU A 42 0.25 5.36 12.52
CA LEU A 42 0.32 6.39 11.47
C LEU A 42 0.20 7.81 12.04
N GLN A 43 -0.66 7.99 13.05
CA GLN A 43 -0.81 9.27 13.76
C GLN A 43 0.43 9.61 14.59
N LYS A 44 1.02 8.62 15.28
CA LYS A 44 2.29 8.80 16.02
C LYS A 44 3.47 9.11 15.10
N ALA A 45 3.46 8.59 13.87
CA ALA A 45 4.49 8.80 12.87
C ALA A 45 4.34 10.11 12.06
N ASP A 46 3.35 10.95 12.40
CA ASP A 46 3.00 12.21 11.69
C ASP A 46 2.84 12.03 10.16
N MET A 47 2.35 10.87 9.74
CA MET A 47 2.15 10.56 8.32
C MET A 47 0.79 11.13 7.85
N LYS A 48 0.77 12.43 7.55
CA LYS A 48 -0.45 13.15 7.11
C LYS A 48 -0.95 12.79 5.70
N ASN A 49 -0.13 12.11 4.90
CA ASN A 49 -0.43 11.76 3.50
C ASN A 49 -0.77 10.27 3.31
N THR A 50 -1.26 9.59 4.35
CA THR A 50 -1.60 8.17 4.26
C THR A 50 -3.12 7.99 4.27
N THR A 51 -3.67 7.42 3.19
CA THR A 51 -5.07 7.01 3.12
C THR A 51 -5.20 5.52 3.38
N LEU A 52 -5.86 5.15 4.48
CA LEU A 52 -6.18 3.76 4.78
C LEU A 52 -7.48 3.38 4.06
N PHE A 53 -7.38 2.44 3.12
CA PHE A 53 -8.54 1.90 2.42
C PHE A 53 -9.10 0.73 3.23
N ALA A 54 -10.18 0.97 3.97
CA ALA A 54 -10.98 -0.12 4.52
C ALA A 54 -11.65 -0.86 3.36
N ASP A 55 -11.76 -2.19 3.47
CA ASP A 55 -12.31 -3.10 2.46
C ASP A 55 -13.76 -2.70 2.11
N ASN A 56 -13.88 -1.72 1.22
CA ASN A 56 -15.09 -1.46 0.50
C ASN A 56 -14.93 -2.23 -0.80
N LYS A 57 -15.86 -3.14 -1.04
CA LYS A 57 -16.07 -3.93 -2.28
C LYS A 57 -16.20 -3.08 -3.56
N LYS A 58 -15.79 -1.81 -3.55
CA LYS A 58 -15.63 -0.96 -4.71
C LYS A 58 -14.25 -1.22 -5.31
N PRO A 59 -14.17 -1.49 -6.61
CA PRO A 59 -12.88 -1.65 -7.28
C PRO A 59 -12.02 -0.42 -7.02
N ILE A 60 -10.76 -0.66 -6.62
CA ILE A 60 -9.74 0.35 -6.31
C ILE A 60 -9.71 1.48 -7.37
N ALA A 61 -9.98 1.14 -8.64
CA ALA A 61 -10.13 2.10 -9.74
C ALA A 61 -11.18 3.20 -9.50
N GLN A 62 -12.33 2.89 -8.89
CA GLN A 62 -13.37 3.87 -8.58
C GLN A 62 -12.96 4.80 -7.44
N SER A 63 -12.35 4.26 -6.38
CA SER A 63 -11.83 5.07 -5.27
C SER A 63 -10.67 5.97 -5.71
N LEU A 64 -9.81 5.49 -6.63
CA LEU A 64 -8.81 6.35 -7.27
C LEU A 64 -9.45 7.46 -8.11
N GLN A 65 -10.55 7.21 -8.83
CA GLN A 65 -11.23 8.28 -9.57
C GLN A 65 -11.84 9.36 -8.66
N GLU A 66 -12.32 8.99 -7.47
CA GLU A 66 -12.81 9.95 -6.47
C GLU A 66 -11.68 10.78 -5.85
N LEU A 67 -10.53 10.17 -5.54
CA LEU A 67 -9.31 10.85 -5.09
C LEU A 67 -8.70 11.75 -6.17
N ASN A 68 -8.67 11.26 -7.42
CA ASN A 68 -8.11 11.96 -8.57
C ASN A 68 -9.10 12.95 -9.21
N ARG A 69 -10.18 13.28 -8.49
CA ARG A 69 -11.04 14.44 -8.75
C ARG A 69 -10.32 15.76 -8.39
N GLY A 70 -9.01 15.80 -8.63
CA GLY A 70 -8.26 17.04 -8.73
C GLY A 70 -8.86 17.93 -9.81
N ILE A 71 -8.63 19.22 -9.66
CA ILE A 71 -9.08 20.31 -10.53
C ILE A 71 -9.02 19.87 -12.02
N ARG A 72 -10.18 19.82 -12.69
CA ARG A 72 -10.29 19.41 -14.10
C ARG A 72 -9.76 20.52 -15.02
N LEU A 73 -8.43 20.68 -15.07
CA LEU A 73 -7.74 21.71 -15.84
C LEU A 73 -8.00 21.64 -17.35
N TRP A 74 -8.36 20.47 -17.88
CA TRP A 74 -8.68 20.32 -19.31
C TRP A 74 -9.84 21.21 -19.77
N LYS A 75 -10.84 21.45 -18.91
CA LYS A 75 -11.94 22.37 -19.22
C LYS A 75 -11.45 23.81 -19.32
N LEU A 76 -10.48 24.19 -18.48
CA LEU A 76 -9.86 25.51 -18.50
C LEU A 76 -9.04 25.71 -19.79
N PHE A 77 -8.30 24.70 -20.23
CA PHE A 77 -7.59 24.74 -21.52
C PHE A 77 -8.54 24.93 -22.71
N ILE A 78 -9.71 24.28 -22.72
CA ILE A 78 -10.72 24.48 -23.77
C ILE A 78 -11.25 25.91 -23.77
N ILE A 79 -11.55 26.47 -22.59
CA ILE A 79 -12.03 27.86 -22.47
C ILE A 79 -10.97 28.85 -22.98
N PHE A 80 -9.70 28.67 -22.59
CA PHE A 80 -8.63 29.53 -23.08
C PHE A 80 -8.43 29.42 -24.60
N ALA A 81 -8.50 28.21 -25.17
CA ALA A 81 -8.41 28.01 -26.61
C ALA A 81 -9.53 28.77 -27.36
N LEU A 82 -10.77 28.70 -26.85
CA LEU A 82 -11.90 29.43 -27.42
C LEU A 82 -11.72 30.95 -27.33
N ILE A 83 -11.20 31.46 -26.21
CA ILE A 83 -10.92 32.89 -26.04
C ILE A 83 -9.85 33.37 -27.02
N PHE A 84 -8.76 32.62 -27.18
CA PHE A 84 -7.70 32.99 -28.13
C PHE A 84 -8.20 32.98 -29.57
N LEU A 85 -9.00 31.99 -29.95
CA LEU A 85 -9.57 31.90 -31.30
C LEU A 85 -10.56 33.05 -31.58
N ALA A 86 -11.40 33.41 -30.60
CA ALA A 86 -12.27 34.57 -30.71
C ALA A 86 -11.47 35.88 -30.79
N SER A 87 -10.43 36.02 -29.96
CA SER A 87 -9.54 37.18 -29.96
C SER A 87 -8.79 37.34 -31.29
N GLU A 88 -8.29 36.23 -31.85
CA GLU A 88 -7.67 36.20 -33.18
C GLU A 88 -8.66 36.69 -34.24
N THR A 89 -9.89 36.18 -34.22
CA THR A 89 -10.93 36.59 -35.17
C THR A 89 -11.26 38.08 -35.06
N ILE A 90 -11.34 38.62 -33.84
CA ILE A 90 -11.59 40.05 -33.59
C ILE A 90 -10.41 40.90 -34.08
N MET A 91 -9.18 40.48 -33.79
CA MET A 91 -7.96 41.18 -34.19
C MET A 91 -7.83 41.24 -35.71
N LEU A 92 -8.08 40.13 -36.41
CA LEU A 92 -8.12 40.08 -37.88
C LEU A 92 -9.22 40.96 -38.48
N ARG A 93 -10.34 41.15 -37.78
CA ARG A 93 -11.47 41.95 -38.26
C ARG A 93 -11.30 43.45 -37.99
N LEU A 94 -10.61 43.82 -36.91
CA LEU A 94 -10.26 45.20 -36.56
C LEU A 94 -9.00 45.71 -37.26
N TRP A 95 -8.12 44.82 -37.71
CA TRP A 95 -6.95 45.13 -38.55
C TRP A 95 -7.20 44.88 -40.03
N LYS A 96 -8.44 45.08 -40.45
CA LYS A 96 -8.75 45.50 -41.82
C LYS A 96 -8.95 47.00 -41.81
#